data_AF-A0A6I1GLK3-F1
#
_entry.id   AF-A0A6I1GLK3-F1
#
_cell.length_a   1.000
_cell.length_b   1.000
_cell.length_c   1.000
_cell.angle_alpha   90.00
_cell.angle_beta   90.00
_cell.angle_gamma   90.00
#
_symmetry.space_group_name_H-M   'P 1'
#
loop_
_entity.id
_entity.type
_entity.pdbx_description
1 polymer ?
#
loop_
_entity_poly.entity_id
_entity_poly.type
_entity_poly.pdbx_seq_one_letter_code
_entity_poly.pdbx_strand_id
1 'polypeptide(L)'
;MGELVLTLETDAVASDDLRHALAEGTVGHVSAARKSHLDGSAETVILIVQVATLAASSVPTILLPFLNRKRVRKFKCGDIEIENPTPEQVEQLWERCMKAQAEG
;
A
#
# COMPACT_ATOMS: atom_id res chain seq x y z
N MET A 1 -19.27 5.44 6.60
CA MET A 1 -18.05 4.77 7.10
C MET A 1 -16.91 5.31 6.27
N GLY A 2 -15.84 5.78 6.90
CA GLY A 2 -14.68 6.30 6.16
C GLY A 2 -13.99 5.21 5.34
N GLU A 3 -13.40 5.61 4.22
CA GLU A 3 -12.55 4.74 3.40
C GLU A 3 -11.18 5.42 3.26
N LEU A 4 -10.13 4.64 3.45
CA LEU A 4 -8.75 5.07 3.23
C LEU A 4 -8.30 4.62 1.85
N VAL A 5 -7.76 5.55 1.07
CA VAL A 5 -7.16 5.24 -0.22
C VAL A 5 -5.65 5.24 -0.08
N LEU A 6 -5.05 4.10 -0.44
CA LEU A 6 -3.60 3.91 -0.43
C LEU A 6 -3.11 3.71 -1.84
N THR A 7 -1.88 4.14 -2.09
CA THR A 7 -1.18 3.82 -3.33
C THR A 7 0.17 3.21 -3.02
N LEU A 8 0.44 2.05 -3.61
CA LEU A 8 1.68 1.30 -3.43
C LEU A 8 2.33 1.10 -4.79
N GLU A 9 3.61 1.35 -4.91
CA GLU A 9 4.39 0.96 -6.08
C GLU A 9 5.24 -0.25 -5.73
N THR A 10 5.04 -1.37 -6.44
CA THR A 10 5.77 -2.62 -6.25
C THR A 10 6.28 -3.15 -7.57
N ASP A 11 7.15 -4.15 -7.55
CA ASP A 11 7.39 -4.94 -8.76
C ASP A 11 6.21 -5.88 -9.06
N ALA A 12 6.18 -6.44 -10.27
CA ALA A 12 5.10 -7.31 -10.74
C ALA A 12 4.83 -8.54 -9.85
N VAL A 13 5.87 -9.23 -9.37
CA VAL A 13 5.70 -10.45 -8.56
C VAL A 13 5.14 -10.09 -7.19
N ALA A 14 5.69 -9.05 -6.54
CA ALA A 14 5.18 -8.60 -5.25
C ALA A 14 3.76 -8.02 -5.35
N SER A 15 3.38 -7.51 -6.53
CA SER A 15 2.07 -6.88 -6.72
C SER A 15 0.91 -7.87 -6.60
N ASP A 16 1.04 -9.07 -7.15
CA ASP A 16 -0.02 -10.08 -7.11
C ASP A 16 -0.18 -10.66 -5.71
N ASP A 17 0.93 -10.99 -5.05
CA ASP A 17 0.94 -11.45 -3.65
C ASP A 17 0.34 -10.41 -2.71
N LEU A 18 0.73 -9.13 -2.88
CA LEU A 18 0.27 -8.05 -2.03
C LEU A 18 -1.20 -7.70 -2.30
N ARG A 19 -1.63 -7.74 -3.57
CA ARG A 19 -3.05 -7.59 -3.94
C ARG A 19 -3.92 -8.65 -3.28
N HIS A 20 -3.47 -9.91 -3.28
CA HIS A 20 -4.20 -11.00 -2.64
C HIS A 20 -4.28 -10.81 -1.13
N ALA A 21 -3.14 -10.57 -0.48
CA ALA A 21 -3.09 -10.37 0.97
C ALA A 21 -3.92 -9.16 1.44
N LEU A 22 -3.92 -8.06 0.68
CA LEU A 22 -4.74 -6.90 0.97
C LEU A 22 -6.23 -7.16 0.74
N ALA A 23 -6.61 -7.84 -0.34
CA ALA A 23 -8.00 -8.19 -0.60
C ALA A 23 -8.58 -9.09 0.52
N GLU A 24 -7.82 -10.07 0.98
CA GLU A 24 -8.21 -10.96 2.08
C GLU A 24 -8.23 -10.23 3.44
N GLY A 25 -7.19 -9.44 3.73
CA GLY A 25 -6.99 -8.84 5.05
C GLY A 25 -7.75 -7.53 5.30
N THR A 26 -8.21 -6.85 4.24
CA THR A 26 -8.89 -5.55 4.34
C THR A 26 -10.36 -5.55 3.92
N VAL A 27 -10.84 -6.64 3.28
CA VAL A 27 -12.19 -6.73 2.68
C VAL A 27 -12.49 -5.52 1.78
N GLY A 28 -11.44 -4.99 1.16
CA GLY A 28 -11.42 -3.75 0.41
C GLY A 28 -11.29 -3.97 -1.09
N HIS A 29 -11.63 -2.94 -1.88
CA HIS A 29 -11.39 -2.98 -3.32
C HIS A 29 -9.92 -2.67 -3.61
N VAL A 30 -9.23 -3.60 -4.29
CA VAL A 30 -7.84 -3.42 -4.71
C VAL A 30 -7.79 -3.34 -6.23
N SER A 31 -7.43 -2.17 -6.74
CA SER A 31 -7.15 -1.94 -8.16
C SER A 31 -5.65 -2.02 -8.42
N ALA A 32 -5.26 -2.55 -9.58
CA ALA A 32 -3.87 -2.65 -9.99
C ALA A 32 -3.70 -2.03 -11.38
N ALA A 33 -2.77 -1.10 -11.52
CA ALA A 33 -2.35 -0.54 -12.80
C ALA A 33 -0.89 -0.92 -13.06
N ARG A 34 -0.62 -1.53 -14.22
CA ARG A 34 0.75 -1.87 -14.62
C ARG A 34 1.39 -0.69 -15.33
N LYS A 35 2.62 -0.37 -14.93
CA LYS A 35 3.49 0.59 -15.58
C LYS A 35 4.62 -0.17 -16.25
N SER A 36 4.42 -0.48 -17.53
CA SER A 36 5.45 -1.10 -18.36
C SER A 36 6.44 -0.03 -18.81
N HIS A 37 7.73 -0.30 -18.66
CA HIS A 37 8.77 0.60 -19.13
C HIS A 37 9.14 0.22 -20.57
N LEU A 38 9.21 1.23 -21.45
CA LEU A 38 9.52 1.03 -22.89
C LEU A 38 10.96 0.58 -23.15
N ASP A 39 11.83 0.67 -22.14
CA ASP A 39 13.25 0.29 -22.19
C ASP A 39 13.51 -1.19 -21.83
N GLY A 40 12.46 -1.96 -21.54
CA GLY A 40 12.57 -3.38 -21.14
C GLY A 40 13.00 -3.59 -19.68
N SER A 41 13.06 -2.53 -18.87
CA SER A 41 13.28 -2.66 -17.42
C SER A 41 12.05 -3.28 -16.72
N ALA A 42 12.27 -3.85 -15.52
CA ALA A 42 11.26 -4.60 -14.79
C ALA A 42 9.97 -3.79 -14.57
N GLU A 43 8.82 -4.37 -14.93
CA GLU A 43 7.51 -3.73 -14.77
C GLU A 43 7.27 -3.32 -13.31
N THR A 44 6.86 -2.06 -13.16
CA THR A 44 6.38 -1.54 -11.86
C THR A 44 4.85 -1.62 -11.87
N VAL A 45 4.25 -2.02 -10.76
CA VAL A 45 2.80 -2.10 -10.61
C VAL A 45 2.38 -1.14 -9.52
N ILE A 46 1.37 -0.34 -9.83
CA ILE A 46 0.74 0.60 -8.93
C ILE A 46 -0.52 -0.07 -8.39
N LEU A 47 -0.56 -0.36 -7.09
CA LEU A 47 -1.74 -0.85 -6.41
C LEU A 47 -2.46 0.32 -5.76
N ILE A 48 -3.74 0.49 -6.07
CA ILE A 48 -4.64 1.43 -5.41
C ILE A 48 -5.58 0.62 -4.54
N VAL A 49 -5.49 0.84 -3.23
CA VAL A 49 -6.17 0.02 -2.22
C VAL A 49 -7.19 0.90 -1.52
N GLN A 50 -8.46 0.52 -1.59
CA GLN A 50 -9.52 1.12 -0.78
C GLN A 50 -9.70 0.25 0.46
N VAL A 51 -9.41 0.81 1.62
CA VAL A 51 -9.42 0.11 2.90
C VAL A 51 -10.52 0.68 3.77
N ALA A 52 -11.47 -0.16 4.17
CA ALA A 52 -12.46 0.23 5.16
C ALA A 52 -11.76 0.54 6.49
N THR A 53 -12.12 1.63 7.18
CA THR A 53 -11.48 2.03 8.45
C THR A 53 -11.45 0.89 9.49
N LEU A 54 -12.46 0.02 9.50
CA LEU A 54 -12.54 -1.13 10.41
C LEU A 54 -11.45 -2.19 10.16
N ALA A 55 -10.95 -2.30 8.93
CA ALA A 55 -9.92 -3.26 8.54
C ALA A 55 -8.54 -2.59 8.35
N ALA A 56 -8.44 -1.30 8.66
CA ALA A 56 -7.26 -0.49 8.47
C ALA A 56 -6.07 -0.93 9.36
N SER A 57 -6.33 -1.44 10.56
CA SER A 57 -5.26 -1.93 11.46
C SER A 57 -4.44 -3.09 10.88
N SER A 58 -4.99 -3.87 9.94
CA SER A 58 -4.31 -5.01 9.32
C SER A 58 -3.25 -4.61 8.29
N VAL A 59 -3.34 -3.40 7.72
CA VAL A 59 -2.53 -2.99 6.56
C VAL A 59 -1.01 -2.97 6.84
N PRO A 60 -0.51 -2.37 7.95
CA PRO A 60 0.92 -2.37 8.22
C PRO A 60 1.49 -3.79 8.36
N THR A 61 0.75 -4.69 9.01
CA THR A 61 1.15 -6.09 9.19
C THR A 61 1.22 -6.83 7.86
N ILE A 62 0.27 -6.59 6.95
CA ILE A 62 0.26 -7.17 5.60
C ILE A 62 1.47 -6.68 4.79
N LEU A 63 1.85 -5.41 4.94
CA LEU A 63 2.96 -4.79 4.19
C LEU A 63 4.35 -5.20 4.70
N LEU A 64 4.48 -5.52 5.99
CA LEU A 64 5.75 -5.85 6.65
C LEU A 64 6.67 -6.81 5.88
N PRO A 65 6.22 -8.00 5.40
CA PRO A 65 7.08 -8.92 4.66
C PRO A 65 7.58 -8.34 3.32
N PHE A 66 6.82 -7.46 2.68
CA PHE A 66 7.17 -6.82 1.41
C PHE A 66 8.14 -5.66 1.61
N LEU A 67 7.97 -4.90 2.69
CA LEU A 67 8.89 -3.84 3.11
C LEU A 67 10.26 -4.41 3.46
N ASN A 68 10.30 -5.50 4.26
CA ASN A 68 11.55 -6.16 4.64
C ASN A 68 12.34 -6.71 3.44
N ARG A 69 11.64 -7.12 2.37
CA ARG A 69 12.25 -7.58 1.12
C ARG A 69 12.56 -6.44 0.13
N LYS A 70 12.31 -5.18 0.50
CA LYS A 70 12.45 -3.98 -0.36
C LYS A 70 11.68 -4.10 -1.68
N ARG A 71 10.48 -4.68 -1.61
CA ARG A 71 9.60 -4.92 -2.77
C ARG A 71 8.54 -3.83 -2.93
N VAL A 72 8.44 -2.93 -1.96
CA VAL A 72 7.64 -1.70 -2.03
C VAL A 72 8.60 -0.55 -2.31
N ARG A 73 8.47 0.06 -3.48
CA ARG A 73 9.26 1.22 -3.90
C ARG A 73 8.64 2.53 -3.40
N LYS A 74 7.32 2.56 -3.25
CA LYS A 74 6.60 3.76 -2.84
C LYS A 74 5.38 3.39 -2.02
N PHE A 75 5.15 4.14 -0.96
CA PHE A 75 3.95 4.07 -0.13
C PHE A 75 3.34 5.46 -0.04
N LYS A 76 2.07 5.60 -0.43
CA LYS A 76 1.30 6.83 -0.31
C LYS A 76 0.01 6.56 0.44
N CYS A 77 -0.29 7.43 1.40
CA CYS A 77 -1.55 7.46 2.12
C CYS A 77 -1.97 8.91 2.32
N GLY A 78 -3.14 9.26 1.79
CA GLY A 78 -3.58 10.66 1.69
C GLY A 78 -2.58 11.52 0.92
N ASP A 79 -2.16 12.63 1.52
CA ASP A 79 -1.21 13.58 0.93
C ASP A 79 0.25 13.25 1.22
N ILE A 80 0.53 12.22 2.03
CA ILE A 80 1.89 11.86 2.43
C ILE A 80 2.37 10.67 1.61
N GLU A 81 3.59 10.78 1.11
CA GLU A 81 4.23 9.78 0.28
C GLU A 81 5.68 9.54 0.72
N ILE A 82 6.09 8.28 0.70
CA ILE A 82 7.44 7.84 1.07
C ILE A 82 7.99 6.93 -0.04
N GLU A 83 9.21 7.22 -0.47
CA GLU A 83 9.99 6.35 -1.36
C GLU A 83 10.88 5.41 -0.54
N ASN A 84 10.98 4.15 -1.00
CA ASN A 84 11.69 3.05 -0.34
C ASN A 84 11.40 2.95 1.17
N PRO A 85 10.12 2.85 1.56
CA PRO A 85 9.71 2.97 2.96
C PRO A 85 10.27 1.83 3.84
N THR A 86 10.67 2.16 5.06
CA THR A 86 10.94 1.18 6.12
C THR A 86 9.65 0.78 6.84
N PRO A 87 9.61 -0.39 7.53
CA PRO A 87 8.47 -0.77 8.36
C PRO A 87 8.04 0.31 9.36
N GLU A 88 9.00 0.91 10.08
CA GLU A 88 8.73 1.94 11.07
C GLU A 88 8.15 3.21 10.43
N GLN A 89 8.63 3.58 9.24
CA GLN A 89 8.10 4.71 8.48
C GLN A 89 6.66 4.48 8.02
N VAL A 90 6.33 3.27 7.58
CA VAL A 90 4.96 2.92 7.19
C VAL A 90 4.04 2.95 8.40
N GLU A 91 4.45 2.39 9.53
CA GLU A 91 3.66 2.37 10.76
C GLU A 91 3.36 3.80 11.26
N GLN A 92 4.38 4.65 11.36
CA GLN A 92 4.20 6.05 11.78
C GLN A 92 3.30 6.84 10.82
N LEU A 93 3.46 6.65 9.50
CA LEU A 93 2.63 7.33 8.52
C LEU A 93 1.19 6.82 8.59
N TRP A 94 1.02 5.51 8.79
CA TRP A 94 -0.28 4.87 8.94
C TRP A 94 -1.06 5.45 10.11
N GLU A 95 -0.44 5.56 11.29
CA GLU A 95 -1.07 6.14 12.47
C GLU A 95 -1.51 7.60 12.23
N ARG A 96 -0.66 8.38 11.54
CA ARG A 96 -0.99 9.76 11.18
C ARG A 96 -2.17 9.85 10.22
N CYS A 97 -2.22 8.97 9.22
CA CYS A 97 -3.35 8.85 8.29
C CYS A 97 -4.65 8.49 9.01
N MET A 98 -4.60 7.48 9.88
CA MET A 98 -5.75 7.04 10.67
C MET A 98 -6.28 8.15 11.57
N LYS A 99 -5.37 8.89 12.23
CA LYS A 99 -5.75 10.01 13.08
C LYS A 99 -6.39 11.14 12.28
N ALA A 100 -5.81 11.51 11.14
CA ALA A 100 -6.37 12.56 10.27
C ALA A 100 -7.77 12.21 9.75
N GLN A 101 -8.07 10.93 9.50
CA GLN A 101 -9.41 10.47 9.12
C GLN A 101 -10.41 10.44 10.28
N ALA A 102 -9.95 10.35 11.52
CA ALA A 102 -10.82 10.36 12.70
C ALA A 102 -11.20 11.78 13.14
N GLU A 103 -10.39 12.78 12.78
CA GLU A 103 -10.58 14.20 13.12
C GLU A 103 -11.36 15.01 12.07
N GLY A 104 -11.58 14.44 10.87
CA GLY A 104 -12.35 15.04 9.76
C GLY A 104 -13.73 14.44 9.60
#